data_AF-A0AAW6MC49-F1
#
_entry.id   AF-A0AAW6MC49-F1
#
_cell.length_a   1.000
_cell.length_b   1.000
_cell.length_c   1.000
_cell.angle_alpha   90.00
_cell.angle_beta   90.00
_cell.angle_gamma   90.00
#
_symmetry.space_group_name_H-M   'P 1'
#
loop_
_entity.id
_entity.type
_entity.pdbx_description
1 polymer ?
#
loop_
_entity_poly.entity_id
_entity_poly.type
_entity_poly.pdbx_seq_one_letter_code
_entity_poly.pdbx_strand_id
1 'polypeptide(L)'
;GIDCALLYDPEQFTVTNSKLVLSTPFEGDTVHLTRGFLIVYGQMAGERVCFIVNHWPSRGAKSPVRVHAAKQVRALTDSLLRTDKKLKLIVMGDMNDDPMDESMATLGARKYAKL
;
A
#
# COMPACT_ATOMS: atom_id res chain seq x y z
N GLY A 1 6.58 -0.49 -13.71
CA GLY A 1 5.35 -0.10 -12.99
C GLY A 1 4.92 1.31 -13.34
N ILE A 2 3.72 1.71 -12.89
CA ILE A 2 3.14 3.05 -13.06
C ILE A 2 3.30 3.83 -11.74
N ASP A 3 3.55 5.13 -11.83
CA ASP A 3 3.63 6.01 -10.66
C ASP A 3 2.23 6.31 -10.12
N CYS A 4 2.10 6.30 -8.79
CA CYS A 4 0.84 6.61 -8.11
C CYS A 4 0.75 8.09 -7.76
N ALA A 5 -0.48 8.62 -7.69
CA ALA A 5 -0.78 9.94 -7.17
C ALA A 5 -1.95 9.86 -6.19
N LEU A 6 -2.04 10.84 -5.29
CA LEU A 6 -3.19 11.04 -4.41
C LEU A 6 -3.74 12.45 -4.66
N LEU A 7 -4.94 12.52 -5.23
CA LEU A 7 -5.73 13.76 -5.26
C LEU A 7 -6.55 13.84 -3.98
N TYR A 8 -6.61 15.03 -3.39
CA TYR A 8 -7.31 15.26 -2.13
C TYR A 8 -7.98 16.64 -2.13
N ASP A 9 -9.02 16.77 -1.32
CA ASP A 9 -9.67 18.04 -1.02
C ASP A 9 -8.92 18.75 0.12
N PRO A 10 -8.30 19.92 -0.11
CA PRO A 10 -7.56 20.65 0.91
C PRO A 10 -8.44 21.17 2.05
N GLU A 11 -9.75 21.29 1.88
CA GLU A 11 -10.67 21.65 2.97
C GLU A 11 -10.85 20.51 3.98
N GLN A 12 -10.64 19.26 3.55
CA GLN A 12 -10.82 18.06 4.38
C GLN A 12 -9.52 17.42 4.83
N PHE A 13 -8.45 17.53 4.03
CA PHE A 13 -7.18 16.88 4.30
C PHE A 13 -6.01 17.82 4.08
N THR A 14 -5.19 18.01 5.12
CA THR A 14 -3.93 18.76 5.01
C THR A 14 -2.75 17.79 4.97
N VAL A 15 -2.09 17.71 3.81
CA VAL A 15 -0.85 16.94 3.65
C VAL A 15 0.27 17.56 4.49
N THR A 16 0.97 16.73 5.26
CA THR A 16 2.13 17.12 6.06
C THR A 16 3.43 16.57 5.50
N ASN A 17 3.40 15.43 4.82
CA ASN A 17 4.56 14.82 4.18
C ASN A 17 4.13 13.81 3.10
N SER A 18 4.97 13.60 2.09
CA SER A 18 4.84 12.51 1.13
C SER A 18 6.19 11.87 0.83
N LYS A 19 6.21 10.55 0.69
CA LYS A 19 7.42 9.79 0.36
C LYS A 19 7.09 8.64 -0.57
N LEU A 20 7.91 8.42 -1.60
CA LEU A 20 7.91 7.18 -2.35
C LEU A 20 8.85 6.17 -1.68
N VAL A 21 8.33 4.98 -1.33
CA VAL A 21 9.14 3.84 -0.91
C VAL A 21 9.28 2.89 -2.08
N LEU A 22 10.50 2.70 -2.58
CA LEU A 22 10.74 1.80 -3.71
C LEU A 22 10.46 0.34 -3.32
N SER A 23 9.85 -0.40 -4.23
CA SER A 23 9.70 -1.85 -4.07
C SER A 23 11.06 -2.51 -4.26
N THR A 24 11.37 -3.48 -3.41
CA THR A 24 12.50 -4.38 -3.64
C THR A 24 12.17 -5.33 -4.81
N PRO A 25 13.16 -5.67 -5.66
CA PRO A 25 13.00 -6.66 -6.71
C PRO A 25 12.52 -8.01 -6.18
N PHE A 26 11.64 -8.69 -6.92
CA PHE A 26 11.32 -10.09 -6.65
C PHE A 26 12.43 -10.97 -7.20
N GLU A 27 13.07 -11.79 -6.36
CA GLU A 27 14.15 -12.72 -6.76
C GLU A 27 15.30 -12.06 -7.57
N GLY A 28 15.56 -10.77 -7.35
CA GLY A 28 16.59 -10.04 -8.07
C GLY A 28 16.22 -9.61 -9.48
N ASP A 29 14.95 -9.69 -9.90
CA ASP A 29 14.48 -9.21 -11.20
C ASP A 29 14.67 -7.68 -11.33
N THR A 30 15.67 -7.27 -12.08
CA THR A 30 15.99 -5.87 -12.36
C THR A 30 15.31 -5.32 -13.62
N VAL A 31 14.59 -6.17 -14.36
CA VAL A 31 13.94 -5.82 -15.63
C VAL A 31 12.49 -5.40 -15.37
N HIS A 32 11.74 -6.15 -14.57
CA HIS A 32 10.32 -5.90 -14.32
C HIS A 32 10.07 -5.25 -12.95
N LEU A 33 10.60 -4.04 -12.78
CA LEU A 33 10.51 -3.33 -11.51
C LEU A 33 9.12 -2.74 -11.24
N THR A 34 8.64 -2.96 -10.02
CA THR A 34 7.55 -2.19 -9.42
C THR A 34 8.12 -0.87 -8.90
N ARG A 35 7.54 0.27 -9.29
CA ARG A 35 8.14 1.59 -9.00
C ARG A 35 8.17 1.92 -7.51
N GLY A 36 7.17 1.47 -6.75
CA GLY A 36 7.13 1.63 -5.30
C GLY A 36 5.73 1.91 -4.77
N PHE A 37 5.68 2.34 -3.51
CA PHE A 37 4.47 2.63 -2.76
C PHE A 37 4.50 4.11 -2.35
N LEU A 38 3.50 4.87 -2.78
CA LEU A 38 3.38 6.28 -2.40
C LEU A 38 2.78 6.37 -1.00
N ILE A 39 3.54 6.91 -0.06
CA ILE A 39 3.09 7.14 1.31
C ILE A 39 2.80 8.63 1.47
N VAL A 40 1.58 8.96 1.90
CA VAL A 40 1.17 10.35 2.18
C VAL A 40 0.68 10.45 3.62
N TYR A 41 1.25 11.39 4.36
CA TYR A 41 0.81 11.74 5.71
C TYR A 41 0.03 13.04 5.68
N GLY A 42 -0.93 13.15 6.56
CA GLY A 42 -1.62 14.40 6.80
C GLY A 42 -2.53 14.36 8.01
N GLN A 43 -3.38 15.38 8.10
CA GLN A 43 -4.41 15.51 9.11
C GLN A 43 -5.78 15.56 8.46
N MET A 44 -6.73 14.79 9.01
CA MET A 44 -8.13 14.75 8.58
C MET A 44 -8.99 14.68 9.83
N ALA A 45 -9.98 15.57 9.94
CA ALA A 45 -10.89 15.62 11.10
C ALA A 45 -10.18 15.65 12.48
N GLY A 46 -9.03 16.32 12.56
CA GLY A 46 -8.22 16.41 13.79
C GLY A 46 -7.40 15.16 14.13
N GLU A 47 -7.43 14.12 13.29
CA GLU A 47 -6.63 12.91 13.45
C GLU A 47 -5.48 12.83 12.44
N ARG A 48 -4.39 12.16 12.85
CA ARG A 48 -3.29 11.83 11.95
C ARG A 48 -3.67 10.66 11.07
N VAL A 49 -3.59 10.85 9.76
CA VAL A 49 -3.91 9.84 8.75
C VAL A 49 -2.69 9.60 7.86
N CYS A 50 -2.48 8.34 7.49
CA CYS A 50 -1.48 7.92 6.54
C CYS A 50 -2.12 7.06 5.44
N PHE A 51 -1.90 7.45 4.20
CA PHE A 51 -2.28 6.69 3.02
C PHE A 51 -1.06 5.98 2.45
N ILE A 52 -1.20 4.71 2.10
CA ILE A 52 -0.27 3.98 1.23
C ILE A 52 -1.03 3.71 -0.07
N VAL A 53 -0.64 4.36 -1.15
CA VAL A 53 -1.23 4.21 -2.49
C VAL A 53 -0.37 3.25 -3.31
N ASN A 54 -1.03 2.24 -3.88
CA ASN A 54 -0.39 1.09 -4.51
C ASN A 54 -0.82 0.93 -5.97
N HIS A 55 0.10 0.39 -6.77
CA HIS A 55 -0.18 -0.23 -8.06
C HIS A 55 0.72 -1.47 -8.17
N TRP A 56 0.20 -2.63 -7.79
CA TRP A 56 0.95 -3.89 -7.77
C TRP A 56 1.11 -4.47 -9.18
N PRO A 57 2.10 -5.38 -9.39
CA PRO A 57 2.27 -6.07 -10.66
C PRO A 57 0.96 -6.64 -11.20
N SER A 58 0.72 -6.50 -12.51
CA SER A 58 -0.51 -7.01 -13.13
C SER A 58 -0.62 -8.53 -13.03
N ARG A 59 -1.81 -9.07 -13.34
CA ARG A 59 -2.03 -10.53 -13.44
C ARG A 59 -1.25 -11.20 -14.58
N GLY A 60 -0.64 -10.44 -15.49
CA GLY A 60 0.31 -10.98 -16.47
C GLY A 60 1.61 -11.47 -15.82
N ALA A 61 1.97 -10.95 -14.64
CA ALA A 61 3.04 -11.48 -13.81
C ALA A 61 2.54 -12.63 -12.92
N LYS A 62 3.47 -13.51 -12.53
CA LYS A 62 3.16 -14.65 -11.66
C LYS A 62 2.66 -14.17 -10.28
N SER A 63 1.72 -14.91 -9.69
CA SER A 63 1.14 -14.61 -8.36
C SER A 63 2.19 -14.32 -7.25
N PRO A 64 3.33 -15.03 -7.13
CA PRO A 64 4.34 -14.75 -6.11
C PRO A 64 4.89 -13.32 -6.12
N VAL A 65 4.88 -12.64 -7.27
CA VAL A 65 5.35 -11.25 -7.38
C VAL A 65 4.38 -10.31 -6.65
N ARG A 66 3.07 -10.58 -6.70
CA ARG A 66 2.05 -9.82 -5.95
C ARG A 66 2.07 -10.15 -4.46
N VAL A 67 2.31 -11.41 -4.09
CA VAL A 67 2.56 -11.80 -2.69
C VAL A 67 3.79 -11.08 -2.14
N HIS A 68 4.85 -10.91 -2.93
CA HIS A 68 6.04 -10.14 -2.55
C HIS A 68 5.72 -8.65 -2.32
N ALA A 69 4.93 -8.03 -3.20
CA ALA A 69 4.45 -6.66 -2.98
C ALA A 69 3.64 -6.55 -1.68
N ALA A 70 2.73 -7.49 -1.44
CA ALA A 70 1.93 -7.55 -0.21
C ALA A 70 2.79 -7.66 1.06
N LYS A 71 3.85 -8.48 1.05
CA LYS A 71 4.79 -8.58 2.18
C LYS A 71 5.47 -7.25 2.48
N GLN A 72 5.89 -6.53 1.45
CA GLN A 72 6.54 -5.23 1.61
C GLN A 72 5.58 -4.18 2.17
N VAL A 73 4.35 -4.11 1.64
CA VAL A 73 3.32 -3.20 2.17
C VAL A 73 2.98 -3.56 3.60
N ARG A 74 2.83 -4.85 3.94
CA ARG A 74 2.60 -5.30 5.32
C ARG A 74 3.73 -4.89 6.27
N ALA A 75 4.99 -5.05 5.84
CA ALA A 75 6.13 -4.61 6.63
C ALA A 75 6.12 -3.09 6.85
N LEU A 76 5.72 -2.31 5.85
CA LEU A 76 5.51 -0.87 5.97
C LEU A 76 4.40 -0.56 6.97
N THR A 77 3.20 -1.15 6.83
CA THR A 77 2.09 -0.89 7.75
C THR A 77 2.46 -1.22 9.20
N ASP A 78 3.10 -2.38 9.42
CA ASP A 78 3.52 -2.79 10.76
C ASP A 78 4.57 -1.83 11.34
N SER A 79 5.49 -1.32 10.52
CA SER A 79 6.49 -0.34 10.95
C SER A 79 5.87 1.00 11.36
N LEU A 80 4.91 1.49 10.58
CA LEU A 80 4.22 2.74 10.86
C LEU A 80 3.37 2.64 12.13
N LEU A 81 2.63 1.55 12.29
CA LEU A 81 1.79 1.33 13.47
C LEU A 81 2.60 1.02 14.74
N ARG A 82 3.83 0.48 14.62
CA ARG A 82 4.75 0.38 15.76
C ARG A 82 5.21 1.75 16.24
N THR A 83 5.48 2.67 15.30
CA THR A 83 5.93 4.04 15.61
C THR A 83 4.78 4.87 16.20
N ASP A 84 3.58 4.74 15.64
CA ASP A 84 2.38 5.42 16.13
C ASP A 84 1.17 4.48 16.11
N LYS A 85 0.83 3.94 17.29
CA LYS A 85 -0.28 3.00 17.46
C LYS A 85 -1.66 3.62 17.22
N LYS A 86 -1.78 4.96 17.24
CA LYS A 86 -3.05 5.67 17.01
C LYS A 86 -3.21 6.12 15.56
N LEU A 87 -2.20 5.93 14.72
CA LEU A 87 -2.23 6.32 13.32
C LEU A 87 -3.40 5.66 12.60
N LYS A 88 -4.23 6.46 11.93
CA LYS A 88 -5.22 5.93 10.99
C LYS A 88 -4.52 5.63 9.68
N LEU A 89 -4.30 4.36 9.41
CA LEU A 89 -3.58 3.92 8.22
C LEU A 89 -4.55 3.33 7.21
N ILE A 90 -4.49 3.82 5.98
CA ILE A 90 -5.30 3.37 4.85
C ILE A 90 -4.37 2.86 3.76
N VAL A 91 -4.50 1.58 3.40
CA VAL A 91 -3.85 1.00 2.23
C VAL A 91 -4.87 1.00 1.09
N MET A 92 -4.54 1.63 -0.04
CA MET A 92 -5.45 1.79 -1.17
C MET A 92 -4.73 1.70 -2.52
N GLY A 93 -5.50 1.74 -3.61
CA GLY A 93 -5.00 1.69 -4.98
C GLY A 93 -5.35 0.37 -5.66
N ASP A 94 -4.57 0.01 -6.68
CA ASP A 94 -4.75 -1.21 -7.45
C ASP A 94 -3.79 -2.31 -6.96
N MET A 95 -4.33 -3.32 -6.28
CA MET A 95 -3.58 -4.50 -5.84
C MET A 95 -3.47 -5.57 -6.94
N ASN A 96 -4.19 -5.43 -8.06
CA ASN A 96 -4.22 -6.38 -9.16
C ASN A 96 -4.56 -7.83 -8.74
N ASP A 97 -5.28 -8.00 -7.63
CA ASP A 97 -5.72 -9.28 -7.08
C ASP A 97 -7.12 -9.16 -6.47
N ASP A 98 -7.79 -10.31 -6.35
CA ASP A 98 -9.12 -10.41 -5.78
C ASP A 98 -9.02 -10.50 -4.26
N PRO A 99 -10.07 -10.12 -3.52
CA PRO A 99 -10.08 -10.20 -2.05
C PRO A 99 -9.75 -11.58 -1.46
N MET A 100 -9.83 -12.65 -2.25
CA MET A 100 -9.58 -14.02 -1.84
C MET A 100 -8.17 -14.53 -2.20
N ASP A 101 -7.39 -13.76 -2.96
CA ASP A 101 -6.05 -14.16 -3.39
C ASP A 101 -5.04 -14.11 -2.23
N GLU A 102 -3.98 -14.93 -2.32
CA GLU A 102 -2.97 -15.10 -1.28
C GLU A 102 -2.27 -13.78 -0.90
N SER A 103 -2.09 -12.88 -1.87
CA SER A 103 -1.49 -11.57 -1.65
C SER A 103 -2.31 -10.73 -0.67
N MET A 104 -3.65 -10.77 -0.76
CA MET A 104 -4.54 -10.03 0.13
C MET A 104 -4.52 -10.60 1.55
N ALA A 105 -4.52 -11.92 1.68
CA ALA A 105 -4.33 -12.58 2.97
C ALA A 105 -2.96 -12.23 3.59
N THR A 106 -1.90 -12.22 2.77
CA THR A 106 -0.53 -11.85 3.17
C THR A 106 -0.44 -10.39 3.63
N LEU A 107 -1.15 -9.48 2.96
CA LEU A 107 -1.28 -8.09 3.39
C LEU A 107 -1.98 -7.97 4.74
N GLY A 108 -2.72 -8.99 5.18
CA GLY A 108 -3.54 -8.99 6.39
C GLY A 108 -4.95 -8.45 6.17
N ALA A 109 -5.39 -8.35 4.90
CA ALA A 109 -6.77 -8.01 4.60
C ALA A 109 -7.68 -9.13 5.11
N ARG A 110 -8.78 -8.75 5.75
CA ARG A 110 -9.77 -9.70 6.26
C ARG A 110 -10.84 -9.92 5.21
N LYS A 111 -11.25 -11.18 5.05
CA LYS A 111 -12.48 -11.51 4.34
C LYS A 111 -13.64 -10.84 5.09
N TYR A 112 -14.59 -10.24 4.38
CA TYR A 112 -15.89 -9.99 4.99
C TYR A 112 -16.40 -11.32 5.54
N ALA A 113 -16.79 -11.36 6.81
CA ALA A 113 -17.67 -12.43 7.25
C ALA A 113 -18.93 -12.29 6.38
N LYS A 114 -19.29 -13.34 5.63
CA LYS A 114 -20.65 -13.40 5.08
C LYS A 114 -21.58 -13.27 6.30
N LEU A 115 -22.33 -12.18 6.36
CA LEU A 115 -23.48 -12.05 7.25
C LEU A 115 -24.48 -13.17 6.93
#